data_AF-A0A836RFR5-F1
#
_entry.id   AF-A0A836RFR5-F1
#
_cell.length_a   1.000
_cell.length_b   1.000
_cell.length_c   1.000
_cell.angle_alpha   90.00
_cell.angle_beta   90.00
_cell.angle_gamma   90.00
#
_symmetry.space_group_name_H-M   'P 1'
#
loop_
_entity.id
_entity.type
_entity.pdbx_description
1 polymer ?
#
loop_
_entity_poly.entity_id
_entity_poly.type
_entity_poly.pdbx_seq_one_letter_code
_entity_poly.pdbx_strand_id
1 'polypeptide(L)'
;MNRFLTIVGLLVALVVTGMVGIRYFTGLPWIESLYDAVILLTTVGCREPFPLTSSGMIFVIIYLVSGLGVFTYGLSQLGRWMVEVRLQTILERRRMEREKEIAKLRDHYVVCGNGRMGEVICEYLAHRDKDFVVIDIDEDRLVPTCVERGWLYI
;
A
#
# COMPACT_ATOMS: atom_id res chain seq x y z
N MET A 1 -1.89 1.21 -8.70
CA MET A 1 -0.96 1.12 -9.86
C MET A 1 -0.24 2.42 -10.17
N ASN A 2 -0.94 3.58 -10.30
CA ASN A 2 -0.30 4.87 -10.63
C ASN A 2 0.82 5.28 -9.65
N ARG A 3 0.64 5.08 -8.35
CA ARG A 3 1.64 5.45 -7.32
C ARG A 3 2.98 4.72 -7.49
N PHE A 4 2.95 3.45 -7.87
CA PHE A 4 4.16 2.67 -8.12
C PHE A 4 4.91 3.20 -9.34
N LEU A 5 4.16 3.51 -10.41
CA LEU A 5 4.72 4.14 -11.61
C LEU A 5 5.39 5.49 -11.29
N THR A 6 4.81 6.28 -10.39
CA THR A 6 5.37 7.56 -9.95
C THR A 6 6.71 7.37 -9.22
N ILE A 7 6.82 6.37 -8.34
CA ILE A 7 8.07 6.08 -7.59
C ILE A 7 9.17 5.61 -8.55
N VAL A 8 8.84 4.70 -9.46
CA VAL A 8 9.79 4.22 -10.48
C VAL A 8 10.24 5.38 -11.37
N GLY A 9 9.31 6.24 -11.80
CA GLY A 9 9.62 7.44 -12.57
C GLY A 9 10.54 8.42 -11.83
N LEU A 10 10.29 8.66 -10.53
CA LEU A 10 11.14 9.51 -9.69
C LEU A 10 12.54 8.93 -9.51
N LEU A 11 12.66 7.61 -9.30
CA LEU A 11 13.96 6.94 -9.19
C LEU A 11 14.75 7.04 -10.49
N VAL A 12 14.12 6.79 -11.64
CA VAL A 12 14.77 6.93 -12.95
C VAL A 12 15.21 8.37 -13.19
N ALA A 13 14.36 9.35 -12.90
CA ALA A 13 14.69 10.77 -13.01
C ALA A 13 15.86 11.15 -12.10
N LEU A 14 15.91 10.62 -10.87
CA LEU A 14 17.00 10.86 -9.93
C LEU A 14 18.32 10.27 -10.45
N VAL A 15 18.31 9.03 -10.93
CA VAL A 15 19.52 8.39 -11.48
C VAL A 15 20.02 9.12 -12.72
N VAL A 16 19.12 9.54 -13.62
CA VAL A 16 19.48 10.30 -14.82
C VAL A 16 20.05 11.68 -14.46
N THR A 17 19.42 12.40 -13.52
CA THR A 17 19.94 13.71 -13.08
C THR A 17 21.28 13.58 -12.36
N GLY A 18 21.47 12.55 -11.53
CA GLY A 18 22.75 12.22 -10.91
C GLY A 18 23.84 11.91 -11.94
N MET A 19 23.55 11.03 -12.90
CA MET A 19 24.48 10.65 -13.98
C MET A 19 24.90 11.86 -14.82
N VAL A 20 23.95 12.69 -15.27
CA VAL A 20 24.22 13.88 -16.09
C VAL A 20 24.97 14.93 -15.29
N GLY A 21 24.57 15.18 -14.04
CA GLY A 21 25.20 16.19 -13.19
C GLY A 21 26.62 15.82 -12.81
N ILE A 22 26.87 14.58 -12.37
CA ILE A 22 28.23 14.11 -12.06
C ILE A 22 29.11 14.23 -13.29
N ARG A 23 28.66 13.73 -14.46
CA ARG A 23 29.40 13.85 -15.72
C ARG A 23 29.75 15.31 -16.05
N TYR A 24 28.82 16.24 -15.85
CA TYR A 24 29.05 17.66 -16.13
C TYR A 24 30.16 18.25 -15.25
N PHE A 25 30.24 17.85 -13.97
CA PHE A 25 31.23 18.37 -13.03
C PHE A 25 32.58 17.63 -13.06
N THR A 26 32.59 16.32 -13.32
CA THR A 26 33.83 15.49 -13.30
C THR A 26 34.40 15.20 -14.68
N GLY A 27 33.61 15.34 -15.75
CA GLY A 27 34.03 15.03 -17.12
C GLY A 27 34.18 13.54 -17.43
N LEU A 28 33.77 12.66 -16.51
CA LEU A 28 33.93 11.20 -16.63
C LEU A 28 33.06 10.61 -17.78
N PRO A 29 33.45 9.44 -18.33
CA PRO A 29 32.61 8.72 -19.28
C PRO A 29 31.27 8.31 -18.65
N TRP A 30 30.24 8.14 -19.50
CA TRP A 30 28.85 7.96 -19.06
C TRP A 30 28.67 6.81 -18.07
N ILE A 31 29.37 5.70 -18.29
CA ILE A 31 29.26 4.50 -17.46
C ILE A 31 29.82 4.75 -16.05
N GLU A 32 30.92 5.52 -15.95
CA GLU A 32 31.56 5.84 -14.67
C GLU A 32 30.70 6.84 -13.89
N SER A 33 30.15 7.86 -14.55
CA SER A 33 29.23 8.80 -13.90
C SER A 33 27.95 8.13 -13.39
N LEU A 34 27.44 7.12 -14.11
CA LEU A 34 26.30 6.33 -13.65
C LEU A 34 26.68 5.48 -12.43
N TYR A 35 27.84 4.84 -12.46
CA TYR A 35 28.37 4.07 -11.33
C TYR A 35 28.49 4.93 -10.07
N ASP A 36 29.04 6.15 -10.20
CA ASP A 36 29.19 7.09 -9.09
C ASP A 36 27.84 7.58 -8.57
N ALA A 37 26.90 7.91 -9.47
CA ALA A 37 25.56 8.32 -9.10
C ALA A 37 24.86 7.25 -8.24
N VAL A 38 24.99 5.98 -8.64
CA VAL A 38 24.41 4.85 -7.92
C VAL A 38 25.09 4.65 -6.57
N ILE A 39 26.43 4.63 -6.50
CA ILE A 39 27.16 4.42 -5.24
C ILE A 39 26.87 5.51 -4.19
N LEU A 40 26.77 6.76 -4.64
CA LEU A 40 26.38 7.89 -3.79
C LEU A 40 24.96 7.70 -3.27
N LEU A 41 24.03 7.30 -4.14
CA LEU A 41 22.63 7.10 -3.79
C LEU A 41 22.41 5.89 -2.87
N THR A 42 23.15 4.81 -3.07
CA THR A 42 23.05 3.58 -2.27
C THR A 42 23.73 3.70 -0.91
N THR A 43 24.20 4.89 -0.51
CA THR A 43 24.89 5.16 0.76
C THR A 43 26.18 4.37 0.98
N VAL A 44 26.68 3.68 -0.06
CA VAL A 44 27.96 2.98 -0.03
C VAL A 44 29.09 4.00 0.11
N GLY A 45 28.91 5.15 -0.55
CA GLY A 45 29.89 6.24 -0.55
C GLY A 45 31.09 5.94 -1.45
N CYS A 46 31.72 6.99 -1.96
CA CYS A 46 32.92 6.84 -2.77
C CYS A 46 34.13 6.58 -1.87
N ARG A 47 35.03 5.68 -2.28
CA ARG A 47 36.31 5.46 -1.58
C ARG A 47 37.31 6.59 -1.81
N GLU A 48 37.23 7.25 -2.97
CA GLU A 48 38.09 8.35 -3.37
C GLU A 48 37.21 9.52 -3.86
N PRO A 49 37.20 10.68 -3.19
CA PRO A 49 36.43 11.81 -3.66
C PRO A 49 37.05 12.37 -4.94
N PHE A 50 36.27 12.43 -6.01
CA PHE A 50 36.66 13.11 -7.25
C PHE A 50 36.99 14.58 -6.94
N PRO A 51 37.90 15.22 -7.71
CA PRO A 51 38.19 16.64 -7.57
C PRO A 51 36.96 17.46 -8.00
N LEU A 52 36.04 17.68 -7.06
CA LEU A 52 34.84 18.47 -7.26
C LEU A 52 35.14 19.94 -6.97
N THR A 53 34.70 20.81 -7.87
CA THR A 53 34.59 22.24 -7.59
C THR A 53 33.52 22.50 -6.52
N SER A 54 33.54 23.66 -5.88
CA SER A 54 32.54 24.03 -4.86
C SER A 54 31.09 23.92 -5.38
N SER A 55 30.85 24.20 -6.67
CA SER A 55 29.55 24.02 -7.31
C SER A 55 29.13 22.55 -7.45
N GLY A 56 30.09 21.66 -7.77
CA GLY A 56 29.85 20.22 -7.82
C GLY A 56 29.51 19.63 -6.46
N MET A 57 30.16 20.10 -5.39
CA MET A 57 29.82 19.66 -4.02
C MET A 57 28.39 20.03 -3.64
N ILE A 58 27.95 21.25 -3.94
CA ILE A 58 26.56 21.68 -3.68
C ILE A 58 25.57 20.81 -4.45
N PHE A 59 25.86 20.49 -5.71
CA PHE A 59 25.04 19.57 -6.50
C PHE A 59 24.92 18.20 -5.84
N VAL A 60 26.03 17.59 -5.42
CA VAL A 60 26.03 16.28 -4.76
C VAL A 60 25.23 16.31 -3.45
N ILE A 61 25.33 17.39 -2.66
CA ILE A 61 24.53 17.55 -1.43
C ILE A 61 23.03 17.54 -1.77
N ILE A 62 22.60 18.34 -2.75
CA ILE A 62 21.19 18.40 -3.16
C ILE A 62 20.73 17.03 -3.70
N TYR A 63 21.56 16.38 -4.49
CA TYR A 63 21.31 15.04 -5.03
C TYR A 63 21.07 14.01 -3.93
N LEU A 64 21.95 13.97 -2.91
CA LEU A 64 21.84 13.03 -1.80
C LEU A 64 20.60 13.30 -0.94
N VAL A 65 20.30 14.57 -0.62
CA VAL A 65 19.09 14.93 0.13
C VAL A 65 17.82 14.54 -0.63
N SER A 66 17.78 14.80 -1.95
CA SER A 66 16.67 14.41 -2.81
C SER A 66 16.52 12.88 -2.87
N GLY A 67 17.64 12.16 -2.98
CA GLY A 67 17.66 10.70 -2.97
C GLY A 67 17.12 10.09 -1.69
N LEU A 68 17.51 10.64 -0.53
CA LEU A 68 16.98 10.22 0.76
C LEU A 68 15.47 10.47 0.88
N GLY A 69 14.97 11.59 0.33
CA GLY A 69 13.54 11.88 0.25
C GLY A 69 12.76 10.86 -0.58
N VAL A 70 13.26 10.51 -1.76
CA VAL A 70 12.64 9.48 -2.62
C VAL A 70 12.68 8.11 -1.95
N PHE A 71 13.80 7.75 -1.30
CA PHE A 71 13.97 6.48 -0.60
C PHE A 71 12.98 6.34 0.57
N THR A 72 12.89 7.35 1.44
CA THR A 72 11.97 7.34 2.59
C THR A 72 10.49 7.30 2.17
N TYR A 73 10.15 8.01 1.09
CA TYR A 73 8.82 7.92 0.50
C TYR A 73 8.53 6.51 -0.04
N GLY A 74 9.49 5.93 -0.77
CA GLY A 74 9.40 4.55 -1.26
C GLY A 74 9.17 3.54 -0.14
N LEU A 75 9.95 3.63 0.94
CA LEU A 75 9.82 2.77 2.11
C LEU A 75 8.43 2.89 2.77
N SER A 76 7.91 4.11 2.89
CA SER A 76 6.57 4.35 3.44
C SER A 76 5.46 3.72 2.60
N GLN A 77 5.60 3.73 1.28
CA GLN A 77 4.63 3.12 0.36
C GLN A 77 4.71 1.59 0.40
N LEU A 78 5.93 1.03 0.44
CA LEU A 78 6.13 -0.40 0.64
C LEU A 78 5.50 -0.88 1.95
N GLY A 79 5.66 -0.13 3.04
CA GLY A 79 5.03 -0.42 4.32
C GLY A 79 3.50 -0.48 4.23
N ARG A 80 2.86 0.51 3.58
CA ARG A 80 1.40 0.49 3.36
C ARG A 80 0.96 -0.71 2.54
N TRP A 81 1.67 -1.00 1.45
CA TRP A 81 1.35 -2.14 0.59
C TRP A 81 1.45 -3.48 1.33
N MET A 82 2.48 -3.67 2.15
CA MET A 82 2.60 -4.89 2.98
C MET A 82 1.42 -5.04 3.95
N VAL A 83 0.97 -3.94 4.56
CA VAL A 83 -0.19 -3.95 5.46
C VAL A 83 -1.47 -4.28 4.70
N GLU A 84 -1.72 -3.64 3.56
CA GLU A 84 -2.90 -3.89 2.71
C GLU A 84 -2.98 -5.35 2.27
N VAL A 85 -1.89 -5.94 1.79
CA VAL A 85 -1.83 -7.35 1.35
C VAL A 85 -2.18 -8.31 2.50
N ARG A 86 -1.68 -8.03 3.71
CA ARG A 86 -1.96 -8.85 4.89
C ARG A 86 -3.42 -8.72 5.34
N LEU A 87 -4.00 -7.53 5.26
CA LEU A 87 -5.40 -7.31 5.62
C LEU A 87 -6.34 -7.97 4.62
N GLN A 88 -6.09 -7.83 3.31
CA GLN A 88 -6.89 -8.46 2.26
C GLN A 88 -6.93 -9.98 2.42
N THR A 89 -5.78 -10.63 2.61
CA THR A 89 -5.74 -12.10 2.78
C THR A 89 -6.48 -12.60 4.02
N ILE A 90 -6.51 -11.82 5.12
CA ILE A 90 -7.29 -12.17 6.31
C ILE A 90 -8.78 -11.99 6.06
N LEU A 91 -9.18 -10.88 5.43
CA LEU A 91 -10.58 -10.59 5.10
C LEU A 91 -11.16 -11.62 4.12
N GLU A 92 -10.39 -11.98 3.08
CA GLU A 92 -10.77 -13.01 2.11
C GLU A 92 -11.00 -14.36 2.78
N ARG A 93 -10.13 -14.77 3.71
CA ARG A 93 -10.31 -16.04 4.45
C ARG A 93 -11.59 -16.02 5.28
N ARG A 94 -11.86 -14.93 6.02
CA ARG A 94 -13.08 -14.79 6.81
C ARG A 94 -14.33 -14.80 5.92
N ARG A 95 -14.27 -14.18 4.75
CA ARG A 95 -15.36 -14.20 3.77
C ARG A 95 -15.62 -15.63 3.28
N MET A 96 -14.58 -16.37 2.91
CA MET A 96 -14.71 -17.77 2.47
C MET A 96 -15.28 -18.69 3.56
N GLU A 97 -14.86 -18.52 4.81
CA GLU A 97 -15.41 -19.28 5.95
C GLU A 97 -16.90 -18.99 6.16
N ARG A 98 -17.28 -17.72 6.09
CA ARG A 98 -18.67 -17.29 6.22
C ARG A 98 -19.54 -17.77 5.06
N GLU A 99 -19.05 -17.68 3.82
CA GLU A 99 -19.73 -18.24 2.64
C GLU A 99 -19.97 -19.74 2.79
N LYS A 100 -19.03 -20.48 3.40
CA LYS A 100 -19.22 -21.91 3.70
C LYS A 100 -20.29 -22.14 4.78
N GLU A 101 -20.42 -21.27 5.77
CA GLU A 101 -21.49 -21.36 6.77
C GLU A 101 -22.85 -21.07 6.14
N ILE A 102 -22.94 -20.02 5.33
CA ILE A 102 -24.14 -19.66 4.58
C ILE A 102 -24.55 -20.79 3.63
N ALA A 103 -23.59 -21.43 2.93
CA ALA A 103 -23.86 -22.54 2.02
C ALA A 103 -24.43 -23.80 2.71
N LYS A 104 -24.26 -23.94 4.02
CA LYS A 104 -24.84 -25.05 4.80
C LYS A 104 -26.29 -24.79 5.20
N LEU A 105 -26.73 -23.53 5.22
CA LEU A 105 -28.08 -23.16 5.62
C LEU A 105 -29.11 -23.64 4.58
N ARG A 106 -30.21 -24.19 5.07
CA ARG A 106 -31.41 -24.53 4.28
C ARG A 106 -32.61 -23.95 4.99
N ASP A 107 -33.60 -23.47 4.24
CA ASP A 107 -34.80 -22.82 4.78
C ASP A 107 -34.52 -21.61 5.71
N HIS A 108 -33.56 -20.78 5.32
CA HIS A 108 -33.16 -19.57 6.05
C HIS A 108 -33.79 -18.30 5.46
N TYR A 109 -33.82 -17.23 6.26
CA TYR A 109 -34.32 -15.92 5.85
C TYR A 109 -33.20 -15.04 5.30
N VAL A 110 -33.51 -14.19 4.32
CA VAL A 110 -32.56 -13.18 3.81
C VAL A 110 -33.11 -11.80 4.14
N VAL A 111 -32.33 -11.02 4.88
CA VAL A 111 -32.67 -9.64 5.24
C VAL A 111 -31.86 -8.69 4.36
N CYS A 112 -32.53 -8.02 3.42
CA CYS A 112 -31.91 -7.03 2.54
C CYS A 112 -32.01 -5.64 3.18
N GLY A 113 -30.87 -5.09 3.57
CA GLY A 113 -30.71 -3.78 4.21
C GLY A 113 -30.57 -3.91 5.72
N ASN A 114 -29.37 -3.62 6.23
CA ASN A 114 -29.04 -3.42 7.64
C ASN A 114 -29.35 -1.97 8.07
N GLY A 115 -30.57 -1.52 7.76
CA GLY A 115 -31.12 -0.25 8.23
C GLY A 115 -31.65 -0.34 9.66
N ARG A 116 -32.28 0.72 10.18
CA ARG A 116 -32.95 0.68 11.50
C ARG A 116 -34.02 -0.43 11.57
N MET A 117 -34.80 -0.58 10.50
CA MET A 117 -35.80 -1.64 10.40
C MET A 117 -35.16 -3.02 10.19
N GLY A 118 -34.08 -3.09 9.42
CA GLY A 118 -33.35 -4.34 9.18
C GLY A 118 -32.78 -4.92 10.47
N GLU A 119 -32.14 -4.08 11.30
CA GLU A 119 -31.62 -4.47 12.61
C GLU A 119 -32.72 -5.05 13.51
N VAL A 120 -33.90 -4.42 13.56
CA VAL A 120 -35.04 -4.91 14.36
C VAL A 120 -35.56 -6.26 13.84
N ILE A 121 -35.61 -6.45 12.51
CA ILE A 121 -36.01 -7.73 11.91
C ILE A 121 -34.98 -8.82 12.22
N CYS A 122 -33.69 -8.51 12.09
CA CYS A 122 -32.61 -9.43 12.45
C CYS A 122 -32.65 -9.80 13.93
N GLU A 123 -32.89 -8.84 14.84
CA GLU A 123 -33.10 -9.13 16.26
C GLU A 123 -34.28 -10.07 16.48
N TYR A 124 -35.41 -9.81 15.81
CA TYR A 124 -36.60 -10.64 15.94
C TYR A 124 -36.38 -12.08 15.46
N LEU A 125 -35.65 -12.26 14.36
CA LEU A 125 -35.29 -13.58 13.84
C LEU A 125 -34.30 -14.29 14.76
N ALA A 126 -33.31 -13.57 15.29
CA ALA A 126 -32.34 -14.10 16.25
C ALA A 126 -33.00 -14.57 17.56
N HIS A 127 -33.94 -13.79 18.11
CA HIS A 127 -34.67 -14.17 19.33
C HIS A 127 -35.57 -15.40 19.15
N ARG A 128 -35.81 -15.83 17.92
CA ARG A 128 -36.66 -16.99 17.58
C ARG A 128 -35.87 -18.18 17.06
N ASP A 129 -34.55 -18.16 17.21
CA ASP A 129 -33.64 -19.20 16.72
C ASP A 129 -33.91 -19.55 15.24
N LYS A 130 -34.13 -18.52 14.41
CA LYS A 130 -34.24 -18.68 12.95
C LYS A 130 -32.90 -18.37 12.30
N ASP A 131 -32.49 -19.23 11.39
CA ASP A 131 -31.32 -18.97 10.55
C ASP A 131 -31.63 -17.84 9.57
N PHE A 132 -30.72 -16.86 9.47
CA PHE A 132 -30.84 -15.77 8.51
C PHE A 132 -29.48 -15.22 8.06
N VAL A 133 -29.50 -14.52 6.92
CA VAL A 133 -28.34 -13.85 6.33
C VAL A 133 -28.71 -12.41 5.99
N VAL A 134 -27.84 -11.46 6.33
CA VAL A 134 -28.03 -10.03 6.07
C VAL A 134 -27.26 -9.61 4.83
N ILE A 135 -27.86 -8.80 3.96
CA ILE A 135 -27.22 -8.26 2.76
C ILE A 135 -27.40 -6.75 2.78
N ASP A 136 -26.32 -5.98 2.70
CA ASP A 136 -26.39 -4.51 2.52
C ASP A 136 -25.32 -4.04 1.54
N ILE A 137 -25.56 -2.88 0.92
CA ILE A 137 -24.63 -2.20 0.04
C ILE A 137 -23.60 -1.39 0.86
N ASP A 138 -23.99 -0.93 2.06
CA ASP A 138 -23.15 -0.15 2.95
C ASP A 138 -22.35 -1.07 3.90
N GLU A 139 -21.14 -1.43 3.47
CA GLU A 139 -20.24 -2.33 4.20
C GLU A 139 -19.75 -1.72 5.52
N ASP A 140 -19.60 -0.39 5.58
CA ASP A 140 -19.15 0.34 6.77
C ASP A 140 -20.15 0.23 7.92
N ARG A 141 -21.45 0.08 7.58
CA ARG A 141 -22.50 -0.17 8.56
C ARG A 141 -22.77 -1.66 8.79
N LEU A 142 -22.70 -2.48 7.75
CA LEU A 142 -23.01 -3.91 7.82
C LEU A 142 -22.00 -4.67 8.69
N VAL A 143 -20.71 -4.47 8.45
CA VAL A 143 -19.64 -5.25 9.09
C VAL A 143 -19.64 -5.08 10.62
N PRO A 144 -19.67 -3.87 11.21
CA PRO A 144 -19.60 -3.71 12.66
C PRO A 144 -20.79 -4.35 13.36
N THR A 145 -22.01 -4.10 12.88
CA THR A 145 -23.24 -4.62 13.50
C THR A 145 -23.31 -6.13 13.45
N CYS A 146 -23.02 -6.74 12.30
CA CYS A 146 -23.09 -8.18 12.15
C CYS A 146 -21.95 -8.90 12.88
N VAL A 147 -20.74 -8.32 12.95
CA VAL A 147 -19.62 -8.90 13.70
C VAL A 147 -19.85 -8.82 15.21
N GLU A 148 -20.36 -7.72 15.73
CA GLU A 148 -20.67 -7.55 17.16
C GLU A 148 -21.73 -8.55 17.63
N ARG A 149 -22.73 -8.82 16.78
CA ARG A 149 -23.89 -9.65 17.09
C ARG A 149 -23.77 -11.11 16.63
N GLY A 150 -22.69 -11.45 15.93
CA GLY A 150 -22.43 -12.79 15.40
C GLY A 150 -23.39 -13.22 14.29
N TRP A 151 -23.97 -12.26 13.54
CA TRP A 151 -24.88 -12.55 12.45
C TRP A 151 -24.13 -12.85 11.14
N LEU A 152 -24.69 -13.74 10.32
CA LEU A 152 -24.16 -14.02 8.98
C LEU A 152 -24.55 -12.89 8.03
N TYR A 153 -23.60 -12.44 7.21
CA TYR A 153 -23.79 -11.34 6.26
C TYR A 153 -22.99 -11.52 4.97
N ILE A 154 -23.47 -10.89 3.90
CA ILE A 154 -22.83 -10.86 2.57
C ILE A 154 -22.56 -9.42 2.18
#